data_AF-T0NKS8-F1
#
_entry.id   AF-T0NKS8-F1
#
_cell.length_a   1.000
_cell.length_b   1.000
_cell.length_c   1.000
_cell.angle_alpha   90.00
_cell.angle_beta   90.00
_cell.angle_gamma   90.00
#
_symmetry.space_group_name_H-M   'P 1'
#
loop_
_entity.id
_entity.type
_entity.pdbx_description
1 polymer ?
#
loop_
_entity_poly.entity_id
_entity_poly.type
_entity_poly.pdbx_seq_one_letter_code
_entity_poly.pdbx_strand_id
1 'polypeptide(L)' 'PGKRIKRGLFKSAKGILINADINGSYNIIKKAFPNAFADGIEGIRVAPESLSIFELLKMTTFKEVC' A
#
# COMPACT_ATOMS: atom_id res chain seq x y z
N PRO A 1 12.58 18.65 4.38
CA PRO A 1 11.61 17.53 4.48
C PRO A 1 10.18 18.09 4.56
N GLY A 2 9.17 17.40 4.03
CA GLY A 2 7.77 17.86 4.14
C GLY A 2 7.11 17.46 5.47
N LYS A 3 5.90 17.94 5.72
CA LYS A 3 5.13 17.69 6.96
C LYS A 3 3.69 17.28 6.64
N ARG A 4 3.19 16.25 7.32
CA ARG A 4 1.76 15.89 7.31
C ARG A 4 0.98 16.90 8.14
N ILE A 5 -0.05 17.50 7.54
CA ILE A 5 -0.91 18.47 8.23
C ILE A 5 -2.04 17.72 8.94
N LYS A 6 -2.74 16.85 8.20
CA LYS A 6 -3.86 16.02 8.70
C LYS A 6 -3.99 14.73 7.88
N ARG A 7 -4.93 13.84 8.23
CA ARG A 7 -5.23 12.65 7.42
C ARG A 7 -5.57 13.06 5.99
N GLY A 8 -4.97 12.39 5.01
CA GLY A 8 -5.13 12.69 3.59
C GLY A 8 -4.41 13.94 3.08
N LEU A 9 -3.70 14.73 3.91
CA LEU A 9 -3.06 15.97 3.47
C LEU A 9 -1.61 16.13 3.97
N PHE A 10 -0.68 16.21 3.04
CA PHE A 10 0.75 16.42 3.26
C PHE A 10 1.24 17.67 2.52
N LYS A 11 2.12 18.45 3.15
CA LYS A 11 2.77 19.60 2.54
C LYS A 11 4.25 19.29 2.32
N SER A 12 4.69 19.32 1.08
CA SER A 12 6.11 19.15 0.72
C SER A 12 6.95 20.33 1.22
N ALA A 13 8.28 20.17 1.22
CA ALA A 13 9.20 21.26 1.54
C ALA A 13 9.07 22.47 0.59
N LYS A 14 8.63 22.22 -0.66
CA LYS A 14 8.36 23.26 -1.66
C LYS A 14 6.97 23.91 -1.52
N GLY A 15 6.21 23.53 -0.48
CA GLY A 15 4.87 24.06 -0.24
C GLY A 15 3.73 23.38 -1.01
N ILE A 16 4.03 22.43 -1.92
CA ILE A 16 3.04 21.69 -2.69
C ILE A 16 2.23 20.78 -1.77
N LEU A 17 0.90 20.81 -1.92
CA LEU A 17 -0.04 19.94 -1.21
C LEU A 17 -0.23 18.64 -1.98
N ILE A 18 -0.08 17.51 -1.29
CA ILE A 18 -0.15 16.16 -1.84
C ILE A 18 -1.01 15.31 -0.91
N ASN A 19 -1.69 14.30 -1.44
CA ASN A 19 -2.32 13.30 -0.59
C ASN A 19 -1.26 12.58 0.27
N ALA A 20 -1.48 12.51 1.58
CA ALA A 20 -0.52 11.95 2.52
C ALA A 20 -0.25 10.45 2.29
N ASP A 21 -1.28 9.69 1.94
CA ASP A 21 -1.19 8.24 1.76
C ASP A 21 -0.47 7.92 0.44
N ILE A 22 -0.77 8.66 -0.63
CA ILE A 22 -0.04 8.56 -1.92
C ILE A 22 1.45 8.87 -1.72
N ASN A 23 1.77 9.94 -0.99
CA ASN A 23 3.16 10.29 -0.67
C ASN A 23 3.83 9.19 0.18
N GLY A 24 3.10 8.54 1.08
CA GLY A 24 3.56 7.38 1.83
C GLY A 24 3.93 6.21 0.93
N SER A 25 2.98 5.77 0.08
CA SER A 25 3.17 4.67 -0.87
C SER A 25 4.34 4.94 -1.83
N TYR A 26 4.46 6.17 -2.34
CA TYR A 26 5.58 6.56 -3.20
C TYR A 26 6.94 6.40 -2.49
N ASN A 27 7.04 6.81 -1.22
CA ASN A 27 8.28 6.67 -0.46
C ASN A 27 8.61 5.21 -0.13
N ILE A 28 7.60 4.35 0.05
CA ILE A 28 7.81 2.89 0.21
C ILE A 28 8.38 2.31 -1.09
N ILE A 29 7.77 2.61 -2.23
CA ILE A 29 8.24 2.14 -3.55
C ILE A 29 9.70 2.57 -3.75
N LYS A 30 10.02 3.85 -3.52
CA LYS A 30 11.38 4.37 -3.68
C LYS A 30 12.41 3.68 -2.77
N LYS A 31 12.01 3.26 -1.57
CA LYS A 31 12.91 2.58 -0.61
C LYS A 31 13.08 1.10 -0.94
N ALA A 32 11.99 0.41 -1.27
CA ALA A 32 12.01 -1.02 -1.55
C ALA A 32 12.56 -1.33 -2.96
N PHE A 33 12.28 -0.47 -3.93
CA PHE A 33 12.59 -0.66 -5.34
C PHE A 33 13.15 0.63 -5.94
N PRO A 34 14.45 0.92 -5.76
CA PRO A 34 15.06 2.18 -6.21
C PRO A 34 14.89 2.46 -7.70
N ASN A 35 14.85 1.41 -8.53
CA ASN A 35 14.71 1.50 -9.98
C ASN A 35 13.29 1.20 -10.49
N ALA A 36 12.27 1.14 -9.62
CA ALA A 36 10.90 0.79 -10.01
C ALA A 36 10.31 1.68 -11.12
N PHE A 37 10.79 2.92 -11.26
CA PHE A 37 10.32 3.85 -12.29
C PHE A 37 11.21 3.88 -13.55
N ALA A 38 12.40 3.26 -13.51
CA ALA A 38 13.29 3.14 -14.66
C ALA A 38 13.10 1.78 -15.35
N ASP A 39 13.16 0.71 -14.57
CA ASP A 39 13.07 -0.67 -15.06
C ASP A 39 11.61 -1.20 -15.01
N GLY A 40 10.72 -0.50 -14.30
CA GLY A 40 9.35 -0.92 -14.07
C GLY A 40 9.20 -1.87 -12.87
N ILE A 41 7.99 -2.39 -12.68
CA ILE A 41 7.68 -3.45 -11.71
C ILE A 41 7.15 -4.64 -12.51
N GLU A 42 7.81 -5.79 -12.39
CA GLU A 42 7.51 -6.99 -13.20
C GLU A 42 6.12 -7.58 -12.92
N GLY A 43 5.61 -7.48 -11.68
CA GLY A 43 4.29 -7.99 -11.34
C GLY A 43 3.92 -7.89 -9.87
N ILE A 44 2.66 -8.17 -9.56
CA ILE A 44 2.09 -8.21 -8.21
C ILE A 44 2.10 -9.66 -7.72
N ARG A 45 2.83 -9.94 -6.64
CA ARG A 45 2.86 -11.29 -6.04
C ARG A 45 1.57 -11.63 -5.28
N VAL A 46 0.96 -10.65 -4.62
CA VAL A 46 -0.22 -10.85 -3.78
C VAL A 46 -1.22 -9.73 -4.06
N ALA A 47 -2.44 -10.10 -4.45
CA ALA A 47 -3.58 -9.21 -4.54
C ALA A 47 -4.54 -9.54 -3.38
N PRO A 48 -4.46 -8.82 -2.26
CA PRO A 48 -5.31 -9.11 -1.11
C PRO A 48 -6.75 -8.71 -1.42
N GLU A 49 -7.70 -9.59 -1.09
CA GLU A 49 -9.12 -9.33 -1.16
C GLU A 49 -9.68 -9.02 0.24
N SER A 50 -10.65 -8.12 0.30
CA SER A 50 -11.37 -7.85 1.55
C SER A 50 -12.41 -8.93 1.76
N LEU A 51 -12.17 -9.82 2.71
CA LEU A 51 -13.11 -10.89 3.07
C LEU A 51 -14.01 -10.45 4.23
N SER A 52 -15.28 -10.84 4.15
CA SER A 52 -16.17 -10.82 5.31
C SER A 52 -15.79 -11.90 6.32
N ILE A 53 -16.22 -11.73 7.57
CA ILE A 53 -16.01 -12.74 8.63
C ILE A 53 -16.59 -14.09 8.22
N PHE A 54 -17.74 -14.10 7.54
CA PHE A 54 -18.39 -15.33 7.12
C PHE A 54 -17.61 -16.07 6.02
N GLU A 55 -17.00 -15.34 5.08
CA GLU A 55 -16.12 -15.92 4.05
C GLU A 55 -14.82 -16.46 4.66
N LEU A 56 -14.26 -15.74 5.63
CA LEU A 56 -13.08 -16.19 6.37
C LEU A 56 -13.35 -17.52 7.11
N LEU A 57 -14.48 -17.62 7.81
CA LEU A 57 -14.88 -18.81 8.57
C LEU A 57 -15.12 -20.03 7.65
N LYS A 58 -15.62 -19.82 6.43
CA LYS A 58 -15.72 -20.88 5.42
C LYS A 58 -14.35 -21.37 4.98
N MET A 59 -13.37 -20.49 4.79
CA MET A 59 -12.03 -20.90 4.36
C MET A 59 -11.26 -21.68 5.44
N THR A 60 -11.52 -21.41 6.72
CA THR A 60 -10.87 -22.13 7.82
C THR A 60 -11.47 -23.51 8.09
N THR A 61 -12.78 -23.68 7.92
CA THR A 61 -13.49 -24.93 8.21
C THR A 61 -13.20 -26.06 7.21
N PHE A 62 -12.83 -25.75 5.96
CA PHE A 62 -12.40 -26.77 5.00
C PHE A 62 -10.96 -27.29 5.21
N LYS A 63 -10.17 -26.67 6.11
CA LYS A 63 -8.81 -27.13 6.42
C LYS A 63 -8.74 -28.22 7.50
N GLU A 64 -9.85 -28.52 8.17
CA GLU A 64 -9.91 -29.50 9.27
C GLU A 64 -10.38 -30.90 8.81
N VAL A 65 -10.52 -31.14 7.50
CA VAL A 65 -10.73 -32.49 6.95
C VAL A 65 -9.44 -32.95 6.27
N CYS A 66 -8.50 -33.46 7.08
CA CYS A 66 -7.41 -34.35 6.68
C CYS A 66 -7.42 -35.54 7.65
#